data_AF-A0A846EBU5-F1
#
_entry.id   AF-A0A846EBU5-F1
#
_cell.length_a   1.000
_cell.length_b   1.000
_cell.length_c   1.000
_cell.angle_alpha   90.00
_cell.angle_beta   90.00
_cell.angle_gamma   90.00
#
_symmetry.space_group_name_H-M   'P 1'
#
loop_
_entity.id
_entity.type
_entity.pdbx_description
1 polymer ?
#
loop_
_entity_poly.entity_id
_entity_poly.type
_entity_poly.pdbx_seq_one_letter_code
_entity_poly.pdbx_strand_id
1 'polypeptide(L)'
;SDEQKEVFHRLRFVAESFRADLPSGISNLYRVDALPALRARLKGDTAAAQVSGLAAFESALQAITAAKQERLRVRLPRIRAIASQIQQQLQAKVEAFNAELSAAKEKQQAKIAIQQKAEKLIRQGFQASASELESWLYLPKLLERYQSELAMALRQGQFETWQMQRLQSAIAPHEQALNQWFDKGCEFFQQQHSGSLKFLYPSPPQVTLPEPPQTATSKNDSDLMPVALSTGIGWILGGPVGAAVVGGASYLIGRTPAQKSANSPSESQILQAYQEAAEDYLTHLNIEWLASLRDCQQKLEAIICYKSEDEPLESTPASYQIQLAQSLIDNLSLEIEKIGRL
;
A
#
# COMPACT_ATOMS: atom_id res chain seq x y z
N SER A 1 -56.17 38.18 -61.79
CA SER A 1 -54.74 38.49 -61.96
C SER A 1 -53.98 37.18 -62.11
N ASP A 2 -53.01 37.07 -63.03
CA ASP A 2 -52.21 35.84 -63.18
C ASP A 2 -51.38 35.50 -61.93
N GLU A 3 -51.10 36.49 -61.08
CA GLU A 3 -50.48 36.30 -59.75
C GLU A 3 -51.32 35.39 -58.84
N GLN A 4 -52.66 35.47 -58.90
CA GLN A 4 -53.54 34.61 -58.09
C GLN A 4 -53.47 33.14 -58.52
N LYS A 5 -53.24 32.89 -59.82
CA LYS A 5 -53.07 31.53 -60.35
C LYS A 5 -51.71 30.97 -59.93
N GLU A 6 -50.67 31.80 -59.96
CA GLU A 6 -49.32 31.38 -59.56
C GLU A 6 -49.25 31.07 -58.05
N VAL A 7 -49.87 31.89 -57.21
CA VAL A 7 -50.01 31.62 -55.77
C VAL A 7 -50.80 30.33 -55.52
N PHE A 8 -51.88 30.09 -56.27
CA PHE A 8 -52.67 28.87 -56.16
C PHE A 8 -51.88 27.62 -56.55
N HIS A 9 -51.04 27.70 -57.60
CA HIS A 9 -50.13 26.62 -57.98
C HIS A 9 -49.10 26.30 -56.90
N ARG A 10 -48.48 27.32 -56.29
CA ARG A 10 -47.52 27.14 -55.19
C ARG A 10 -48.18 26.51 -53.96
N LEU A 11 -49.38 26.97 -53.60
CA LEU A 11 -50.15 26.42 -52.48
C LEU A 11 -50.57 24.97 -52.71
N ARG A 12 -50.96 24.62 -53.93
CA ARG A 12 -51.33 23.24 -54.28
C ARG A 12 -50.13 22.29 -54.19
N PHE A 13 -48.96 22.72 -54.68
CA PHE A 13 -47.73 21.93 -54.57
C PHE A 13 -47.35 21.67 -53.11
N VAL A 14 -47.40 22.69 -52.26
CA VAL A 14 -47.17 22.55 -50.81
C VAL A 14 -48.25 21.67 -50.16
N ALA A 15 -49.51 21.77 -50.57
CA ALA A 15 -50.58 20.93 -50.02
C ALA A 15 -50.47 19.45 -50.43
N GLU A 16 -49.92 19.16 -51.62
CA GLU A 16 -49.73 17.78 -52.10
C GLU A 16 -48.66 17.04 -51.28
N SER A 17 -47.63 17.72 -50.76
CA SER A 17 -46.61 17.09 -49.92
C SER A 17 -47.16 16.58 -48.57
N PHE A 18 -48.26 17.16 -48.07
CA PHE A 18 -48.90 16.75 -46.81
C PHE A 18 -49.98 15.68 -46.97
N ARG A 19 -50.27 15.19 -48.20
CA ARG A 19 -51.38 14.24 -48.42
C ARG A 19 -51.20 12.92 -47.66
N ALA A 20 -49.95 12.48 -47.52
CA ALA A 20 -49.60 11.20 -46.91
C ALA A 20 -50.00 11.11 -45.42
N ASP A 21 -50.03 12.25 -44.72
CA ASP A 21 -50.32 12.31 -43.29
C ASP A 21 -51.81 12.49 -42.96
N LEU A 22 -52.65 12.73 -43.99
CA LEU A 22 -54.07 13.02 -43.84
C LEU A 22 -54.94 11.76 -44.05
N PRO A 23 -56.02 11.58 -43.26
CA PRO A 23 -57.01 10.52 -43.48
C PRO A 23 -57.59 10.51 -44.90
N SER A 24 -58.09 9.35 -45.33
CA SER A 24 -58.82 9.23 -46.59
C SER A 24 -60.08 10.11 -46.56
N GLY A 25 -60.39 10.77 -47.68
CA GLY A 25 -61.59 11.63 -47.80
C GLY A 25 -61.45 13.06 -47.26
N ILE A 26 -60.33 13.42 -46.62
CA ILE A 26 -60.05 14.79 -46.17
C ILE A 26 -59.29 15.56 -47.26
N SER A 27 -59.68 16.82 -47.50
CA SER A 27 -58.99 17.72 -48.43
C SER A 27 -57.74 18.30 -47.77
N ASN A 28 -56.69 18.56 -48.56
CA ASN A 28 -55.47 19.18 -48.06
C ASN A 28 -55.55 20.71 -48.08
N LEU A 29 -56.52 21.26 -48.82
CA LEU A 29 -56.70 22.69 -49.02
C LEU A 29 -58.18 23.06 -48.82
N TYR A 30 -58.41 24.08 -48.01
CA TYR A 30 -59.74 24.64 -47.74
C TYR A 30 -59.75 26.12 -48.11
N ARG A 31 -60.80 26.55 -48.82
CA ARG A 31 -61.10 27.97 -49.00
C ARG A 31 -61.93 28.42 -47.81
N VAL A 32 -61.40 29.37 -47.04
CA VAL A 32 -62.01 29.83 -45.80
C VAL A 32 -62.03 31.34 -45.75
N ASP A 33 -63.22 31.92 -45.56
CA ASP A 33 -63.41 33.35 -45.41
C ASP A 33 -63.74 33.69 -43.94
N ALA A 34 -62.72 34.06 -43.17
CA ALA A 34 -62.82 34.25 -41.72
C ALA A 34 -63.74 35.42 -41.30
N LEU A 35 -63.73 36.54 -42.05
CA LEU A 35 -64.53 37.73 -41.72
C LEU A 35 -66.05 37.49 -41.92
N PRO A 36 -66.50 36.94 -43.07
CA PRO A 36 -67.88 36.48 -43.22
C PRO A 36 -68.30 35.45 -42.17
N ALA A 37 -67.43 34.47 -41.86
CA ALA A 37 -67.71 33.46 -40.85
C ALA A 37 -67.98 34.07 -39.46
N LEU A 38 -67.14 35.03 -39.04
CA LEU A 38 -67.27 35.72 -37.75
C LEU A 38 -68.54 36.57 -37.69
N ARG A 39 -68.84 37.33 -38.75
CA ARG A 39 -70.06 38.15 -38.84
C ARG A 39 -71.32 37.30 -38.80
N ALA A 40 -71.33 36.16 -39.48
CA ALA A 40 -72.43 35.22 -39.48
C ALA A 40 -72.63 34.59 -38.09
N ARG A 41 -71.55 34.17 -37.41
CA ARG A 41 -71.60 33.66 -36.04
C ARG A 41 -72.12 34.71 -35.04
N LEU A 42 -71.67 35.96 -35.13
CA LEU A 42 -72.13 37.04 -34.24
C LEU A 42 -73.61 37.39 -34.43
N LYS A 43 -74.14 37.19 -35.63
CA LYS A 43 -75.57 37.42 -35.96
C LYS A 43 -76.45 36.18 -35.72
N GLY A 44 -75.87 35.04 -35.35
CA GLY A 44 -76.60 33.77 -35.20
C GLY A 44 -77.05 33.15 -36.52
N ASP A 45 -76.53 33.63 -37.65
CA ASP A 45 -76.91 33.14 -38.99
C ASP A 45 -76.05 31.92 -39.36
N THR A 46 -76.59 30.74 -39.05
CA THR A 46 -75.91 29.46 -39.27
C THR A 46 -75.73 29.14 -40.76
N ALA A 47 -76.64 29.61 -41.62
CA ALA A 47 -76.55 29.37 -43.07
C ALA A 47 -75.39 30.17 -43.68
N ALA A 48 -75.26 31.45 -43.34
CA ALA A 48 -74.16 32.29 -43.80
C ALA A 48 -72.79 31.81 -43.25
N ALA A 49 -72.76 31.22 -42.07
CA ALA A 49 -71.55 30.65 -41.49
C ALA A 49 -71.05 29.40 -42.24
N GLN A 50 -71.96 28.57 -42.76
CA GLN A 50 -71.60 27.36 -43.54
C GLN A 50 -70.98 27.71 -44.91
N VAL A 51 -71.44 28.79 -45.55
CA VAL A 51 -70.92 29.25 -46.86
C VAL A 51 -69.45 29.69 -46.77
N SER A 52 -68.98 30.10 -45.59
CA SER A 52 -67.59 30.57 -45.38
C SER A 52 -66.51 29.49 -45.46
N GLY A 53 -66.88 28.20 -45.52
CA GLY A 53 -65.95 27.06 -45.55
C GLY A 53 -65.27 26.71 -44.21
N LEU A 54 -65.41 27.56 -43.18
CA LEU A 54 -64.77 27.39 -41.88
C LEU A 54 -65.31 26.18 -41.11
N ALA A 55 -66.62 25.91 -41.21
CA ALA A 55 -67.24 24.74 -40.60
C ALA A 55 -66.73 23.42 -41.21
N ALA A 56 -66.51 23.37 -42.52
CA ALA A 56 -65.94 22.21 -43.20
C ALA A 56 -64.47 21.98 -42.80
N PHE A 57 -63.70 23.06 -42.63
CA PHE A 57 -62.34 23.01 -42.11
C PHE A 57 -62.29 22.53 -40.65
N GLU A 58 -63.18 23.02 -39.79
CA GLU A 58 -63.29 22.60 -38.38
C GLU A 58 -63.63 21.10 -38.26
N SER A 59 -64.61 20.63 -39.05
CA SER A 59 -64.98 19.22 -39.11
C SER A 59 -63.82 18.34 -39.60
N ALA A 60 -63.05 18.81 -40.58
CA ALA A 60 -61.85 18.12 -41.06
C ALA A 60 -60.75 18.04 -39.98
N LEU A 61 -60.51 19.13 -39.24
CA LEU A 61 -59.58 19.13 -38.11
C LEU A 61 -60.03 18.14 -37.02
N GLN A 62 -61.31 18.15 -36.67
CA GLN A 62 -61.88 17.20 -35.72
C GLN A 62 -61.68 15.75 -36.18
N ALA A 63 -61.94 15.45 -37.46
CA ALA A 63 -61.71 14.12 -38.03
C ALA A 63 -60.23 13.69 -38.03
N ILE A 64 -59.30 14.61 -38.30
CA ILE A 64 -57.85 14.36 -38.20
C ILE A 64 -57.46 14.05 -36.75
N THR A 65 -57.95 14.83 -35.78
CA THR A 65 -57.65 14.61 -34.36
C THR A 65 -58.23 13.29 -33.86
N ALA A 66 -59.46 12.94 -34.26
CA ALA A 66 -60.09 11.67 -33.92
C ALA A 66 -59.32 10.48 -34.51
N ALA A 67 -58.90 10.56 -35.78
CA ALA A 67 -58.10 9.51 -36.42
C ALA A 67 -56.72 9.33 -35.77
N LYS A 68 -56.08 10.42 -35.32
CA LYS A 68 -54.82 10.37 -34.57
C LYS A 68 -55.03 9.76 -33.17
N GLN A 69 -56.08 10.17 -32.46
CA GLN A 69 -56.42 9.62 -31.14
C GLN A 69 -56.73 8.13 -31.20
N GLU A 70 -57.44 7.66 -32.22
CA GLU A 70 -57.75 6.24 -32.38
C GLU A 70 -56.48 5.40 -32.65
N ARG A 71 -55.58 5.91 -33.50
CA ARG A 71 -54.26 5.27 -33.72
C ARG A 71 -53.44 5.20 -32.43
N LEU A 72 -53.45 6.26 -31.62
CA LEU A 72 -52.78 6.28 -30.33
C LEU A 72 -53.45 5.31 -29.34
N ARG A 73 -54.78 5.28 -29.24
CA ARG A 73 -55.53 4.35 -28.37
C ARG A 73 -55.18 2.88 -28.62
N VAL A 74 -54.97 2.51 -29.88
CA VAL A 74 -54.59 1.13 -30.24
C VAL A 74 -53.10 0.87 -30.01
N ARG A 75 -52.21 1.81 -30.33
CA ARG A 75 -50.75 1.61 -30.27
C ARG A 75 -50.15 1.82 -28.88
N LEU A 76 -50.66 2.77 -28.12
CA LEU A 76 -50.12 3.19 -26.82
C LEU A 76 -50.12 2.04 -25.79
N PRO A 77 -51.18 1.22 -25.64
CA PRO A 77 -51.14 0.07 -24.74
C PRO A 77 -50.02 -0.92 -25.09
N ARG A 78 -49.80 -1.16 -26.39
CA ARG A 78 -48.74 -2.04 -26.86
C ARG A 78 -47.35 -1.47 -26.59
N ILE A 79 -47.16 -0.17 -26.84
CA ILE A 79 -45.90 0.52 -26.53
C ILE A 79 -45.63 0.47 -25.01
N ARG A 80 -46.65 0.71 -24.19
CA ARG A 80 -46.55 0.62 -22.73
C ARG A 80 -46.14 -0.77 -22.26
N ALA A 81 -46.77 -1.82 -22.80
CA ALA A 81 -46.45 -3.20 -22.46
C ALA A 81 -44.99 -3.55 -22.80
N ILE A 82 -44.55 -3.23 -24.02
CA ILE A 82 -43.16 -3.46 -24.45
C ILE A 82 -42.19 -2.68 -23.55
N ALA A 83 -42.48 -1.40 -23.29
CA ALA A 83 -41.61 -0.58 -22.48
C ALA A 83 -41.55 -1.05 -21.02
N SER A 84 -42.66 -1.51 -20.44
CA SER A 84 -42.66 -2.13 -19.10
C SER A 84 -41.81 -3.40 -19.04
N GLN A 85 -41.83 -4.21 -20.11
CA GLN A 85 -41.02 -5.42 -20.19
C GLN A 85 -39.53 -5.07 -20.31
N ILE A 86 -39.18 -4.06 -21.10
CA ILE A 86 -37.80 -3.55 -21.21
C ILE A 86 -37.33 -2.99 -19.87
N GLN A 87 -38.16 -2.21 -19.16
CA GLN A 87 -37.86 -1.68 -17.83
C GLN A 87 -37.61 -2.79 -16.82
N GLN A 88 -38.46 -3.82 -16.78
CA GLN A 88 -38.27 -4.97 -15.89
C GLN A 88 -36.96 -5.72 -16.19
N GLN A 89 -36.62 -5.92 -17.47
CA GLN A 89 -35.37 -6.56 -17.85
C GLN A 89 -34.13 -5.72 -17.49
N LEU A 90 -34.20 -4.39 -17.68
CA LEU A 90 -33.13 -3.47 -17.26
C LEU A 90 -32.97 -3.46 -15.74
N GLN A 91 -34.07 -3.44 -14.98
CA GLN A 91 -34.04 -3.50 -13.51
C GLN A 91 -33.41 -4.81 -13.03
N ALA A 92 -33.82 -5.96 -13.58
CA ALA A 92 -33.21 -7.25 -13.24
C ALA A 92 -31.70 -7.28 -13.52
N LYS A 93 -31.25 -6.64 -14.62
CA LYS A 93 -29.81 -6.51 -14.92
C LYS A 93 -29.09 -5.59 -13.95
N VAL A 94 -29.70 -4.46 -13.56
CA VAL A 94 -29.15 -3.55 -12.54
C VAL A 94 -28.98 -4.27 -11.21
N GLU A 95 -29.98 -5.04 -10.79
CA GLU A 95 -29.90 -5.86 -9.57
C GLU A 95 -28.78 -6.90 -9.66
N ALA A 96 -28.64 -7.60 -10.79
CA ALA A 96 -27.56 -8.56 -10.99
C ALA A 96 -26.16 -7.90 -10.92
N PHE A 97 -25.97 -6.76 -11.59
CA PHE A 97 -24.70 -6.03 -11.52
C PHE A 97 -24.40 -5.48 -10.11
N ASN A 98 -25.43 -5.02 -9.39
CA ASN A 98 -25.26 -4.61 -7.98
C ASN A 98 -24.87 -5.79 -7.08
N ALA A 99 -25.44 -6.97 -7.30
CA ALA A 99 -25.08 -8.19 -6.57
C ALA A 99 -23.62 -8.61 -6.86
N GLU A 100 -23.18 -8.57 -8.12
CA GLU A 100 -21.78 -8.85 -8.48
C GLU A 100 -20.81 -7.84 -7.86
N LEU A 101 -21.15 -6.54 -7.91
CA LEU A 101 -20.33 -5.47 -7.38
C LEU A 101 -20.23 -5.56 -5.84
N SER A 102 -21.33 -5.84 -5.15
CA SER A 102 -21.31 -6.06 -3.70
C SER A 102 -20.51 -7.31 -3.30
N ALA A 103 -20.67 -8.43 -4.00
CA ALA A 103 -19.87 -9.63 -3.75
C ALA A 103 -18.36 -9.40 -3.99
N ALA A 104 -18.01 -8.64 -5.05
CA ALA A 104 -16.63 -8.24 -5.31
C ALA A 104 -16.07 -7.34 -4.20
N LYS A 105 -16.85 -6.34 -3.75
CA LYS A 105 -16.50 -5.47 -2.62
C LYS A 105 -16.28 -6.26 -1.34
N GLU A 106 -17.18 -7.17 -0.99
CA GLU A 106 -17.05 -8.02 0.21
C GLU A 106 -15.81 -8.89 0.14
N LYS A 107 -15.52 -9.51 -1.01
CA LYS A 107 -14.30 -10.31 -1.21
C LYS A 107 -13.04 -9.47 -1.03
N GLN A 108 -13.02 -8.24 -1.54
CA GLN A 108 -11.89 -7.33 -1.39
C GLN A 108 -11.74 -6.86 0.07
N GLN A 109 -12.83 -6.49 0.73
CA GLN A 109 -12.82 -6.14 2.15
C GLN A 109 -12.36 -7.29 3.03
N ALA A 110 -12.78 -8.52 2.74
CA ALA A 110 -12.33 -9.71 3.45
C ALA A 110 -10.82 -9.93 3.28
N LYS A 111 -10.28 -9.77 2.07
CA LYS A 111 -8.83 -9.82 1.82
C LYS A 111 -8.08 -8.75 2.62
N ILE A 112 -8.56 -7.51 2.60
CA ILE A 112 -7.99 -6.40 3.36
C ILE A 112 -8.00 -6.71 4.85
N ALA A 113 -9.11 -7.22 5.39
CA ALA A 113 -9.23 -7.56 6.80
C ALA A 113 -8.27 -8.69 7.21
N ILE A 114 -8.08 -9.69 6.34
CA ILE A 114 -7.11 -10.78 6.56
C ILE A 114 -5.68 -10.22 6.57
N GLN A 115 -5.34 -9.35 5.61
CA GLN A 115 -4.02 -8.73 5.51
C GLN A 115 -3.72 -7.81 6.70
N GLN A 116 -4.67 -6.98 7.12
CA GLN A 116 -4.52 -6.13 8.31
C GLN A 116 -4.36 -6.95 9.60
N LYS A 117 -5.09 -8.07 9.72
CA LYS A 117 -4.91 -8.98 10.87
C LYS A 117 -3.54 -9.63 10.86
N ALA A 118 -3.06 -10.10 9.71
CA ALA A 118 -1.73 -10.68 9.58
C ALA A 118 -0.62 -9.66 9.87
N GLU A 119 -0.73 -8.43 9.34
CA GLU A 119 0.16 -7.32 9.66
C GLU A 119 0.25 -7.10 11.18
N LYS A 120 -0.89 -7.02 11.87
CA LYS A 120 -0.91 -6.84 13.33
C LYS A 120 -0.23 -8.00 14.06
N LEU A 121 -0.52 -9.24 13.67
CA LEU A 121 0.07 -10.43 14.29
C LEU A 121 1.58 -10.51 14.08
N ILE A 122 2.06 -10.22 12.86
CA ILE A 122 3.49 -10.26 12.54
C ILE A 122 4.22 -9.12 13.26
N ARG A 123 3.66 -7.91 13.29
CA ARG A 123 4.22 -6.79 14.07
C ARG A 123 4.28 -7.11 15.56
N GLN A 124 3.21 -7.66 16.14
CA GLN A 124 3.18 -8.04 17.55
C GLN A 124 4.18 -9.16 17.88
N GLY A 125 4.23 -10.20 17.05
CA GLY A 125 5.17 -11.30 17.21
C GLY A 125 6.62 -10.85 17.12
N PHE A 126 6.92 -10.00 16.12
CA PHE A 126 8.24 -9.40 15.97
C PHE A 126 8.60 -8.52 17.16
N GLN A 127 7.71 -7.64 17.61
CA GLN A 127 7.95 -6.78 18.77
C GLN A 127 8.20 -7.58 20.05
N ALA A 128 7.48 -8.69 20.25
CA ALA A 128 7.73 -9.58 21.38
C ALA A 128 9.15 -10.16 21.32
N SER A 129 9.54 -10.74 20.18
CA SER A 129 10.89 -11.29 19.98
C SER A 129 11.99 -10.23 20.05
N ALA A 130 11.74 -9.02 19.55
CA ALA A 130 12.65 -7.89 19.64
C ALA A 130 12.82 -7.43 21.10
N SER A 131 11.73 -7.30 21.85
CA SER A 131 11.78 -6.93 23.28
C SER A 131 12.50 -7.97 24.14
N GLU A 132 12.37 -9.25 23.79
CA GLU A 132 13.10 -10.33 24.44
C GLU A 132 14.61 -10.20 24.18
N LEU A 133 15.01 -9.94 22.92
CA LEU A 133 16.39 -9.66 22.55
C LEU A 133 16.93 -8.41 23.26
N GLU A 134 16.17 -7.31 23.29
CA GLU A 134 16.56 -6.07 23.99
C GLU A 134 16.75 -6.29 25.49
N SER A 135 15.89 -7.11 26.11
CA SER A 135 15.99 -7.45 27.53
C SER A 135 17.21 -8.33 27.85
N TRP A 136 17.63 -9.15 26.89
CA TRP A 136 18.84 -9.97 26.94
C TRP A 136 20.09 -9.12 26.67
N LEU A 137 20.00 -8.21 25.70
CA LEU A 137 20.97 -7.16 25.39
C LEU A 137 20.99 -6.02 26.43
N TYR A 138 20.32 -6.14 27.58
CA TYR A 138 20.41 -5.11 28.59
C TYR A 138 21.83 -5.09 29.20
N LEU A 139 22.57 -4.01 28.96
CA LEU A 139 24.01 -3.93 29.24
C LEU A 139 24.40 -4.42 30.65
N PRO A 140 23.74 -4.03 31.74
CA PRO A 140 24.07 -4.55 33.08
C PRO A 140 23.98 -6.08 33.21
N LYS A 141 22.96 -6.71 32.59
CA LYS A 141 22.83 -8.17 32.60
C LYS A 141 23.90 -8.85 31.76
N LEU A 142 24.31 -8.19 30.68
CA LEU A 142 25.34 -8.69 29.77
C LEU A 142 26.72 -8.66 30.45
N LEU A 143 27.04 -7.55 31.13
CA LEU A 143 28.26 -7.42 31.93
C LEU A 143 28.28 -8.43 33.09
N GLU A 144 27.20 -8.54 33.87
CA GLU A 144 27.13 -9.49 34.98
C GLU A 144 27.36 -10.95 34.54
N ARG A 145 26.84 -11.33 33.38
CA ARG A 145 26.93 -12.71 32.87
C ARG A 145 28.24 -13.02 32.16
N TYR A 146 28.79 -12.07 31.42
CA TYR A 146 29.85 -12.35 30.45
C TYR A 146 31.18 -11.66 30.75
N GLN A 147 31.22 -10.60 31.56
CA GLN A 147 32.45 -9.81 31.79
C GLN A 147 33.57 -10.66 32.43
N SER A 148 33.25 -11.45 33.46
CA SER A 148 34.22 -12.29 34.17
C SER A 148 34.74 -13.44 33.29
N GLU A 149 33.85 -14.09 32.55
CA GLU A 149 34.20 -15.16 31.61
C GLU A 149 35.04 -14.64 30.44
N LEU A 150 34.68 -13.47 29.90
CA LEU A 150 35.41 -12.81 28.81
C LEU A 150 36.80 -12.38 29.27
N ALA A 151 36.92 -11.75 30.44
CA ALA A 151 38.22 -11.36 31.01
C ALA A 151 39.14 -12.59 31.20
N MET A 152 38.59 -13.74 31.61
CA MET A 152 39.34 -15.00 31.69
C MET A 152 39.73 -15.55 30.32
N ALA A 153 38.81 -15.53 29.34
CA ALA A 153 39.09 -16.00 27.98
C ALA A 153 40.15 -15.14 27.27
N LEU A 154 40.14 -13.82 27.49
CA LEU A 154 41.16 -12.89 27.00
C LEU A 154 42.52 -13.17 27.62
N ARG A 155 42.56 -13.45 28.93
CA ARG A 155 43.81 -13.84 29.63
C ARG A 155 44.39 -15.15 29.09
N GLN A 156 43.53 -16.11 28.73
CA GLN A 156 43.93 -17.44 28.25
C GLN A 156 44.14 -17.51 26.73
N GLY A 157 43.87 -16.42 25.99
CA GLY A 157 43.94 -16.42 24.53
C GLY A 157 42.86 -17.26 23.83
N GLN A 158 41.76 -17.56 24.52
CA GLN A 158 40.66 -18.43 24.04
C GLN A 158 39.41 -17.64 23.61
N PHE A 159 39.59 -16.38 23.23
CA PHE A 159 38.50 -15.48 22.85
C PHE A 159 37.59 -16.06 21.75
N GLU A 160 38.18 -16.60 20.67
CA GLU A 160 37.43 -17.19 19.54
C GLU A 160 36.55 -18.38 19.97
N THR A 161 37.07 -19.21 20.87
CA THR A 161 36.32 -20.37 21.40
C THR A 161 35.17 -19.90 22.28
N TRP A 162 35.41 -18.88 23.11
CA TRP A 162 34.38 -18.27 23.95
C TRP A 162 33.28 -17.61 23.09
N GLN A 163 33.66 -16.85 22.05
CA GLN A 163 32.73 -16.19 21.14
C GLN A 163 31.83 -17.21 20.43
N MET A 164 32.39 -18.29 19.89
CA MET A 164 31.60 -19.34 19.23
C MET A 164 30.72 -20.14 20.19
N GLN A 165 31.23 -20.54 21.36
CA GLN A 165 30.52 -21.48 22.23
C GLN A 165 29.53 -20.81 23.19
N ARG A 166 29.76 -19.56 23.59
CA ARG A 166 28.94 -18.87 24.60
C ARG A 166 28.10 -17.76 24.01
N LEU A 167 28.69 -16.92 23.15
CA LEU A 167 28.02 -15.74 22.64
C LEU A 167 27.17 -16.09 21.39
N GLN A 168 27.74 -16.76 20.39
CA GLN A 168 27.02 -17.18 19.18
C GLN A 168 25.91 -18.19 19.47
N SER A 169 26.15 -19.14 20.37
CA SER A 169 25.14 -20.14 20.75
C SER A 169 23.94 -19.51 21.49
N ALA A 170 24.18 -18.47 22.29
CA ALA A 170 23.14 -17.78 23.05
C ALA A 170 22.29 -16.85 22.18
N ILE A 171 22.87 -16.24 21.13
CA ILE A 171 22.14 -15.34 20.22
C ILE A 171 21.39 -16.08 19.10
N ALA A 172 21.87 -17.27 18.71
CA ALA A 172 21.25 -18.10 17.67
C ALA A 172 19.73 -18.31 17.83
N PRO A 173 19.16 -18.66 19.00
CA PRO A 173 17.71 -18.81 19.14
C PRO A 173 16.95 -17.49 18.92
N HIS A 174 17.52 -16.35 19.31
CA HIS A 174 16.90 -15.05 19.10
C HIS A 174 16.98 -14.60 17.64
N GLU A 175 18.10 -14.84 16.95
CA GLU A 175 18.21 -14.63 15.50
C GLU A 175 17.19 -15.48 14.72
N GLN A 176 17.03 -16.75 15.10
CA GLN A 176 16.04 -17.63 14.49
C GLN A 176 14.61 -17.13 14.71
N ALA A 177 14.27 -16.70 15.92
CA ALA A 177 12.94 -16.17 16.21
C ALA A 177 12.62 -14.91 15.38
N LEU A 178 13.58 -13.99 15.23
CA LEU A 178 13.40 -12.79 14.40
C LEU A 178 13.28 -13.15 12.91
N ASN A 179 14.15 -14.04 12.41
CA ASN A 179 14.10 -14.51 11.02
C ASN A 179 12.78 -15.22 10.70
N GLN A 180 12.22 -16.01 11.62
CA GLN A 180 10.90 -16.66 11.41
C GLN A 180 9.77 -15.65 11.20
N TRP A 181 9.80 -14.50 11.87
CA TRP A 181 8.80 -13.44 11.66
C TRP A 181 9.01 -12.71 10.33
N PHE A 182 10.27 -12.55 9.91
CA PHE A 182 10.60 -12.07 8.57
C PHE A 182 10.13 -13.02 7.48
N ASP A 183 10.36 -14.32 7.62
CA ASP A 183 9.95 -15.34 6.66
C ASP A 183 8.44 -15.38 6.53
N LYS A 184 7.71 -15.35 7.66
CA LYS A 184 6.25 -15.25 7.67
C LYS A 184 5.74 -13.97 7.01
N GLY A 185 6.44 -12.84 7.22
CA GLY A 185 6.14 -11.58 6.54
C GLY A 185 6.35 -11.66 5.03
N CYS A 186 7.49 -12.20 4.60
CA CYS A 186 7.81 -12.34 3.17
C CYS A 186 6.88 -13.35 2.48
N GLU A 187 6.55 -14.48 3.12
CA GLU A 187 5.63 -15.49 2.60
C GLU A 187 4.21 -14.92 2.46
N PHE A 188 3.73 -14.20 3.48
CA PHE A 188 2.38 -13.69 3.50
C PHE A 188 2.19 -12.49 2.54
N PHE A 189 3.17 -11.59 2.46
CA PHE A 189 3.12 -10.41 1.58
C PHE A 189 3.79 -10.62 0.21
N GLN A 190 4.26 -11.83 -0.07
CA GLN A 190 4.89 -12.23 -1.35
C GLN A 190 6.04 -11.29 -1.78
N GLN A 191 6.79 -10.75 -0.82
CA GLN A 191 7.95 -9.90 -1.10
C GLN A 191 9.23 -10.74 -1.19
N GLN A 192 10.21 -10.27 -1.97
CA GLN A 192 11.50 -10.94 -2.08
C GLN A 192 12.20 -10.96 -0.73
N HIS A 193 12.73 -12.14 -0.36
CA HIS A 193 13.45 -12.36 0.88
C HIS A 193 14.67 -11.44 0.92
N SER A 194 14.58 -10.37 1.71
CA SER A 194 15.77 -9.63 2.12
C SER A 194 16.51 -10.57 3.07
N GLY A 195 17.76 -10.92 2.74
CA GLY A 195 18.48 -12.06 3.31
C GLY A 195 18.44 -12.18 4.85
N SER A 196 18.67 -13.41 5.32
CA SER A 196 18.70 -13.77 6.75
C SER A 196 19.51 -12.78 7.58
N LEU A 197 18.90 -12.29 8.67
CA LEU A 197 19.55 -11.42 9.63
C LEU A 197 20.71 -12.18 10.28
N LYS A 198 21.90 -11.60 10.16
CA LYS A 198 23.11 -12.04 10.87
C LYS A 198 23.65 -10.84 11.62
N PHE A 199 23.73 -10.94 12.94
CA PHE A 199 24.40 -9.90 13.72
C PHE A 199 25.91 -9.91 13.37
N LEU A 200 26.46 -8.72 13.13
CA LEU A 200 27.90 -8.56 12.93
C LEU A 200 28.59 -8.60 14.31
N TYR A 201 29.72 -9.28 14.38
CA TYR A 201 30.52 -9.36 15.60
C TYR A 201 31.65 -8.33 15.51
N PRO A 202 31.84 -7.48 16.54
CA PRO A 202 32.94 -6.53 16.55
C PRO A 202 34.29 -7.25 16.59
N SER A 203 35.34 -6.57 16.13
CA SER A 203 36.70 -7.09 16.17
C SER A 203 37.16 -7.38 17.61
N PRO A 204 38.03 -8.38 17.82
CA PRO A 204 38.50 -8.76 19.15
C PRO A 204 39.10 -7.57 19.92
N PRO A 205 38.85 -7.45 21.24
CA PRO A 205 39.29 -6.30 22.02
C PRO A 205 40.82 -6.22 22.11
N GLN A 206 41.34 -5.00 21.96
CA GLN A 206 42.76 -4.71 22.13
C GLN A 206 43.01 -4.33 23.58
N VAL A 207 43.68 -5.21 24.34
CA VAL A 207 44.04 -4.94 25.73
C VAL A 207 45.30 -4.07 25.74
N THR A 208 45.15 -2.81 26.16
CA THR A 208 46.30 -1.92 26.39
C THR A 208 46.82 -2.16 27.81
N LEU A 209 47.96 -2.85 27.93
CA LEU A 209 48.63 -3.04 29.21
C LEU A 209 49.36 -1.75 29.61
N PRO A 210 49.35 -1.35 30.89
CA PRO A 210 50.14 -0.20 31.34
C PRO A 210 51.62 -0.43 31.06
N GLU A 211 52.28 0.56 30.46
CA GLU A 211 53.72 0.50 30.16
C GLU A 211 54.54 0.23 31.45
N PRO A 212 55.51 -0.69 31.43
CA PRO A 212 56.48 -0.78 32.51
C PRO A 212 57.26 0.53 32.59
N PRO A 213 57.62 1.01 33.80
CA PRO A 213 58.32 2.27 33.95
C PRO A 213 59.63 2.23 33.17
N GLN A 214 59.82 3.21 32.30
CA GLN A 214 61.10 3.46 31.63
C GLN A 214 62.15 3.69 32.71
N THR A 215 63.13 2.80 32.82
CA THR A 215 64.31 3.03 33.65
C THR A 215 65.05 4.24 33.11
N ALA A 216 65.00 5.33 33.87
CA ALA A 216 65.82 6.50 33.62
C ALA A 216 67.29 6.07 33.49
N THR A 217 67.88 6.42 32.36
CA THR A 217 69.30 6.29 32.05
C THR A 217 70.11 7.01 33.12
N SER A 218 70.67 6.25 34.07
CA SER A 218 71.81 6.72 34.85
C SER A 218 73.07 6.33 34.10
N LYS A 219 73.76 7.36 33.59
CA LYS A 219 75.16 7.27 33.15
C LYS A 219 75.98 6.73 34.33
N ASN A 220 76.77 5.69 34.10
CA ASN A 220 78.20 5.68 34.38
C ASN A 220 78.89 4.42 33.83
N ASP A 221 80.07 4.66 33.28
CA ASP A 221 81.17 3.75 32.93
C ASP A 221 81.19 2.39 33.62
N SER A 222 81.25 1.31 32.83
CA SER A 222 82.54 0.64 32.53
C SER A 222 82.28 -0.68 31.81
N ASP A 223 82.74 -0.73 30.57
CA ASP A 223 83.30 -1.87 29.83
C ASP A 223 83.11 -3.29 30.42
N LEU A 224 82.05 -3.98 30.01
CA LEU A 224 81.98 -5.44 29.98
C LEU A 224 81.09 -5.88 28.80
N MET A 225 81.69 -6.61 27.85
CA MET A 225 80.97 -7.27 26.76
C MET A 225 79.86 -8.18 27.29
N PRO A 226 78.66 -8.19 26.68
CA PRO A 226 77.65 -9.16 27.07
C PRO A 226 78.01 -10.51 26.43
N VAL A 227 78.47 -11.44 27.27
CA VAL A 227 78.48 -12.87 26.95
C VAL A 227 77.04 -13.30 26.73
N ALA A 228 76.75 -13.70 25.49
CA ALA A 228 75.53 -14.39 25.13
C ALA A 228 75.49 -15.73 25.85
N LEU A 229 74.60 -15.87 26.85
CA LEU A 229 74.19 -17.16 27.39
C LEU A 229 72.76 -17.43 26.97
N SER A 230 72.67 -18.27 25.93
CA SER A 230 71.48 -18.88 25.39
C SER A 230 70.82 -19.79 26.44
N THR A 231 69.64 -19.41 26.91
CA THR A 231 68.62 -20.39 27.33
C THR A 231 67.23 -19.86 26.95
N GLY A 232 66.66 -20.43 25.87
CA GLY A 232 65.21 -20.56 25.68
C GLY A 232 64.41 -19.38 25.11
N ILE A 233 64.22 -19.41 23.78
CA ILE A 233 63.05 -18.96 23.00
C ILE A 233 62.76 -17.43 22.89
N GLY A 234 63.19 -16.84 21.76
CA GLY A 234 62.25 -16.10 20.91
C GLY A 234 62.21 -14.56 20.96
N TRP A 235 63.33 -13.85 20.88
CA TRP A 235 63.35 -12.45 20.43
C TRP A 235 63.46 -12.42 18.90
N ILE A 236 62.36 -12.14 18.19
CA ILE A 236 62.37 -11.92 16.74
C ILE A 236 61.55 -10.66 16.43
N LEU A 237 62.25 -9.69 15.80
CA LEU A 237 61.82 -8.40 15.23
C LEU A 237 61.64 -7.27 16.28
N GLY A 238 62.36 -6.14 16.27
CA GLY A 238 63.13 -5.47 15.24
C GLY A 238 62.64 -4.03 15.08
N GLY A 239 63.12 -3.09 15.91
CA GLY A 239 63.04 -1.64 15.68
C GLY A 239 61.75 -0.91 16.11
N PRO A 240 61.79 0.43 16.24
CA PRO A 240 60.78 1.22 16.96
C PRO A 240 59.67 1.71 16.02
N VAL A 241 58.58 0.95 15.85
CA VAL A 241 57.28 1.48 15.40
C VAL A 241 56.19 0.59 16.02
N GLY A 242 55.14 1.23 16.55
CA GLY A 242 54.12 0.64 17.41
C GLY A 242 53.66 -0.78 17.05
N ALA A 243 53.87 -1.70 17.99
CA ALA A 243 53.37 -3.06 17.93
C ALA A 243 52.08 -3.16 18.75
N ALA A 244 50.94 -3.16 18.06
CA ALA A 244 49.71 -3.72 18.57
C ALA A 244 49.94 -5.23 18.76
N VAL A 245 50.02 -5.68 20.01
CA VAL A 245 50.15 -7.10 20.34
C VAL A 245 48.76 -7.70 20.41
N VAL A 246 48.38 -8.40 19.35
CA VAL A 246 47.24 -9.31 19.33
C VAL A 246 47.61 -10.56 20.15
N GLY A 247 46.87 -10.80 21.23
CA GLY A 247 46.60 -12.14 21.76
C GLY A 247 47.75 -12.90 22.43
N GLY A 248 47.72 -12.92 23.77
CA GLY A 248 48.31 -14.00 24.58
C GLY A 248 49.58 -13.63 25.34
N ALA A 249 49.45 -13.33 26.64
CA ALA A 249 50.57 -13.25 27.56
C ALA A 249 50.50 -14.42 28.56
N SER A 250 51.26 -15.49 28.29
CA SER A 250 51.51 -16.55 29.28
C SER A 250 52.48 -16.02 30.34
N TYR A 251 51.96 -15.52 31.46
CA TYR A 251 52.80 -15.23 32.64
C TYR A 251 53.11 -16.53 33.39
N LEU A 252 54.31 -17.07 33.18
CA LEU A 252 54.89 -18.08 34.07
C LEU A 252 55.43 -17.35 35.31
N ILE A 253 54.70 -17.42 36.42
CA ILE A 253 55.16 -16.94 37.72
C ILE A 253 56.23 -17.91 38.25
N GLY A 254 57.50 -17.54 38.08
CA GLY A 254 58.62 -18.12 38.81
C GLY A 254 58.64 -17.54 40.23
N ARG A 255 58.16 -18.31 41.21
CA ARG A 255 58.14 -17.91 42.63
C ARG A 255 59.53 -18.11 43.24
N THR A 256 60.37 -17.09 43.24
CA THR A 256 61.57 -17.03 44.12
C THR A 256 61.28 -16.08 45.28
N PRO A 257 61.54 -16.48 46.55
CA PRO A 257 61.25 -15.63 47.70
C PRO A 257 62.45 -14.75 48.00
N ALA A 258 62.62 -13.63 47.30
CA ALA A 258 63.35 -12.47 47.81
C ALA A 258 63.27 -11.28 46.84
N GLN A 259 63.26 -10.08 47.43
CA GLN A 259 63.37 -8.75 46.83
C GLN A 259 62.12 -8.11 46.22
N LYS A 260 61.46 -7.31 47.07
CA LYS A 260 60.62 -6.17 46.70
C LYS A 260 61.45 -5.18 45.86
N SER A 261 61.23 -5.17 44.55
CA SER A 261 61.43 -3.97 43.72
C SER A 261 60.07 -3.30 43.54
N ALA A 262 60.01 -2.01 43.87
CA ALA A 262 58.86 -1.18 43.58
C ALA A 262 58.75 -0.98 42.05
N ASN A 263 57.52 -1.09 41.54
CA ASN A 263 57.08 -0.74 40.18
C ASN A 263 57.14 -1.84 39.10
N SER A 264 56.70 -3.07 39.42
CA SER A 264 55.95 -3.88 38.45
C SER A 264 54.46 -3.50 38.52
N PRO A 265 53.71 -3.49 37.40
CA PRO A 265 52.26 -3.32 37.48
C PRO A 265 51.71 -4.41 38.39
N SER A 266 50.96 -3.99 39.40
CA SER A 266 50.37 -4.92 40.37
C SER A 266 49.45 -5.90 39.64
N GLU A 267 49.37 -7.16 40.10
CA GLU A 267 48.48 -8.17 39.53
C GLU A 267 47.02 -7.67 39.45
N SER A 268 46.63 -6.82 40.39
CA SER A 268 45.36 -6.08 40.40
C SER A 268 45.18 -5.11 39.21
N GLN A 269 46.22 -4.39 38.79
CA GLN A 269 46.13 -3.45 37.65
C GLN A 269 45.99 -4.20 36.32
N ILE A 270 46.65 -5.36 36.19
CA ILE A 270 46.54 -6.21 35.00
C ILE A 270 45.13 -6.82 34.91
N LEU A 271 44.59 -7.32 36.03
CA LEU A 271 43.23 -7.83 36.09
C LEU A 271 42.18 -6.75 35.75
N GLN A 272 42.40 -5.52 36.22
CA GLN A 272 41.54 -4.39 35.93
C GLN A 272 41.56 -4.03 34.43
N ALA A 273 42.72 -4.02 33.78
CA ALA A 273 42.83 -3.78 32.34
C ALA A 273 42.09 -4.83 31.48
N TYR A 274 42.10 -6.11 31.89
CA TYR A 274 41.32 -7.15 31.20
C TYR A 274 39.80 -7.03 31.43
N GLN A 275 39.39 -6.57 32.62
CA GLN A 275 37.97 -6.32 32.93
C GLN A 275 37.42 -5.11 32.17
N GLU A 276 38.21 -4.05 32.05
CA GLU A 276 37.89 -2.83 31.31
C GLU A 276 37.81 -3.13 29.80
N ALA A 277 38.79 -3.85 29.24
CA ALA A 277 38.72 -4.29 27.84
C ALA A 277 37.54 -5.23 27.54
N ALA A 278 37.13 -6.06 28.51
CA ALA A 278 35.94 -6.90 28.39
C ALA A 278 34.64 -6.07 28.44
N GLU A 279 34.58 -5.05 29.29
CA GLU A 279 33.47 -4.12 29.39
C GLU A 279 33.31 -3.28 28.12
N ASP A 280 34.41 -2.72 27.61
CA ASP A 280 34.44 -1.96 26.37
C ASP A 280 33.98 -2.82 25.18
N TYR A 281 34.44 -4.07 25.07
CA TYR A 281 33.97 -4.97 24.02
C TYR A 281 32.46 -5.23 24.10
N LEU A 282 31.94 -5.52 25.29
CA LEU A 282 30.53 -5.82 25.48
C LEU A 282 29.63 -4.60 25.28
N THR A 283 30.11 -3.40 25.63
CA THR A 283 29.40 -2.13 25.35
C THR A 283 29.37 -1.81 23.86
N HIS A 284 30.47 -1.98 23.14
CA HIS A 284 30.50 -1.82 21.68
C HIS A 284 29.59 -2.82 20.97
N LEU A 285 29.64 -4.10 21.36
CA LEU A 285 28.76 -5.14 20.83
C LEU A 285 27.29 -4.82 21.06
N ASN A 286 26.96 -4.35 22.27
CA ASN A 286 25.60 -3.93 22.62
C ASN A 286 25.06 -2.86 21.66
N ILE A 287 25.84 -1.80 21.43
CA ILE A 287 25.46 -0.68 20.57
C ILE A 287 25.24 -1.15 19.13
N GLU A 288 26.14 -1.96 18.59
CA GLU A 288 26.05 -2.48 17.22
C GLU A 288 24.85 -3.42 17.02
N TRP A 289 24.55 -4.27 18.01
CA TRP A 289 23.42 -5.21 17.91
C TRP A 289 22.08 -4.52 18.09
N LEU A 290 22.00 -3.52 18.98
CA LEU A 290 20.81 -2.67 19.09
C LEU A 290 20.58 -1.83 17.83
N ALA A 291 21.63 -1.30 17.20
CA ALA A 291 21.52 -0.61 15.92
C ALA A 291 21.01 -1.56 14.82
N SER A 292 21.58 -2.76 14.74
CA SER A 292 21.14 -3.79 13.79
C SER A 292 19.67 -4.17 14.00
N LEU A 293 19.21 -4.33 15.24
CA LEU A 293 17.79 -4.61 15.53
C LEU A 293 16.86 -3.51 15.02
N ARG A 294 17.22 -2.24 15.16
CA ARG A 294 16.39 -1.12 14.67
C ARG A 294 16.31 -1.11 13.15
N ASP A 295 17.42 -1.34 12.47
CA ASP A 295 17.44 -1.46 11.00
C ASP A 295 16.56 -2.62 10.52
N CYS A 296 16.58 -3.74 11.25
CA CYS A 296 15.70 -4.86 10.99
C CYS A 296 14.22 -4.45 11.17
N GLN A 297 13.88 -3.76 12.25
CA GLN A 297 12.52 -3.29 12.45
C GLN A 297 12.04 -2.40 11.30
N GLN A 298 12.87 -1.47 10.82
CA GLN A 298 12.53 -0.61 9.68
C GLN A 298 12.31 -1.39 8.38
N LYS A 299 13.15 -2.39 8.10
CA LYS A 299 12.98 -3.28 6.93
C LYS A 299 11.69 -4.07 7.02
N LEU A 300 11.35 -4.59 8.20
CA LEU A 300 10.11 -5.32 8.43
C LEU A 300 8.88 -4.42 8.24
N GLU A 301 8.91 -3.19 8.75
CA GLU A 301 7.85 -2.20 8.55
C GLU A 301 7.66 -1.84 7.06
N ALA A 302 8.74 -1.77 6.27
CA ALA A 302 8.66 -1.56 4.83
C ALA A 302 8.04 -2.76 4.08
N ILE A 303 8.30 -3.99 4.53
CA ILE A 303 7.78 -5.23 3.92
C ILE A 303 6.29 -5.44 4.26
N ILE A 304 5.89 -5.12 5.48
CA ILE A 304 4.53 -5.33 5.99
C ILE A 304 3.54 -4.26 5.50
N CYS A 305 3.99 -3.24 4.77
CA CYS A 305 3.10 -2.22 4.22
C CYS A 305 2.14 -2.80 3.17
N TYR A 306 0.85 -2.83 3.52
CA TYR A 306 -0.23 -3.05 2.57
C TYR A 306 -0.18 -2.01 1.45
N LYS A 307 0.21 -2.44 0.25
CA LYS A 307 -0.08 -1.70 -0.98
C LYS A 307 -1.50 -2.10 -1.35
N SER A 308 -2.47 -1.21 -1.14
CA SER A 308 -3.74 -1.38 -1.82
C SER A 308 -3.44 -1.48 -3.31
N GLU A 309 -3.78 -2.60 -3.93
CA GLU A 309 -3.96 -2.59 -5.37
C GLU A 309 -5.00 -1.50 -5.65
N ASP A 310 -4.52 -0.39 -6.21
CA ASP A 310 -5.25 0.81 -6.62
C ASP A 310 -6.18 0.52 -7.81
N GLU A 311 -7.02 -0.52 -7.74
CA GLU A 311 -8.24 -0.49 -8.54
C GLU A 311 -9.35 0.10 -7.68
N PRO A 312 -9.68 1.40 -7.86
CA PRO A 312 -10.91 1.91 -7.31
C PRO A 312 -12.04 1.09 -7.92
N LEU A 313 -12.68 0.26 -7.09
CA LEU A 313 -13.90 -0.47 -7.43
C LEU A 313 -14.96 0.42 -8.12
N GLU A 314 -14.88 1.73 -7.91
CA GLU A 314 -15.72 2.76 -8.53
C GLU A 314 -15.55 2.90 -10.05
N SER A 315 -14.39 2.54 -10.61
CA SER A 315 -14.13 2.57 -12.06
C SER A 315 -14.35 1.22 -12.75
N THR A 316 -15.05 0.29 -12.10
CA THR A 316 -15.37 -0.99 -12.73
C THR A 316 -16.41 -0.81 -13.85
N PRO A 317 -16.32 -1.59 -14.94
CA PRO A 317 -17.28 -1.53 -16.05
C PRO A 317 -18.74 -1.76 -15.59
N ALA A 318 -18.93 -2.47 -14.48
CA ALA A 318 -20.24 -2.70 -13.85
C ALA A 318 -20.88 -1.39 -13.35
N SER A 319 -20.11 -0.48 -12.75
CA SER A 319 -20.59 0.83 -12.26
C SER A 319 -21.16 1.68 -13.41
N TYR A 320 -20.42 1.74 -14.53
CA TYR A 320 -20.88 2.42 -15.74
C TYR A 320 -22.15 1.78 -16.33
N GLN A 321 -22.20 0.44 -16.37
CA GLN A 321 -23.37 -0.27 -16.89
C GLN A 321 -24.63 -0.03 -16.05
N ILE A 322 -24.50 0.08 -14.73
CA ILE A 322 -25.60 0.44 -13.83
C ILE A 322 -26.11 1.84 -14.14
N GLN A 323 -25.23 2.84 -14.24
CA GLN A 323 -25.61 4.22 -14.56
C GLN A 323 -26.30 4.32 -15.93
N LEU A 324 -25.75 3.65 -16.94
CA LEU A 324 -26.34 3.62 -18.27
C LEU A 324 -27.73 2.98 -18.23
N ALA A 325 -27.87 1.82 -17.56
CA ALA A 325 -29.17 1.15 -17.46
C ALA A 325 -30.21 2.00 -16.72
N GLN A 326 -29.83 2.69 -15.65
CA GLN A 326 -30.70 3.63 -14.93
C GLN A 326 -31.13 4.80 -15.83
N SER A 327 -30.19 5.41 -16.55
CA SER A 327 -30.51 6.50 -17.49
C SER A 327 -31.47 6.06 -18.61
N LEU A 328 -31.37 4.82 -19.08
CA LEU A 328 -32.29 4.26 -20.08
C LEU A 328 -33.68 4.02 -19.49
N ILE A 329 -33.77 3.52 -18.26
CA ILE A 329 -35.06 3.36 -17.56
C ILE A 329 -35.76 4.72 -17.42
N ASP A 330 -35.03 5.74 -16.97
CA ASP A 330 -35.55 7.09 -16.75
C ASP A 330 -36.01 7.72 -18.07
N ASN A 331 -35.20 7.64 -19.13
CA ASN A 331 -35.57 8.15 -20.46
C ASN A 331 -36.80 7.44 -21.04
N LEU A 332 -36.89 6.12 -20.89
CA LEU A 332 -38.08 5.36 -21.33
C LEU A 332 -39.33 5.80 -20.57
N SER A 333 -39.21 6.04 -19.27
CA SER A 333 -40.35 6.50 -18.45
C SER A 333 -40.85 7.88 -18.90
N LEU A 334 -39.93 8.82 -19.16
CA LEU A 334 -40.24 10.18 -19.62
C LEU A 334 -40.91 10.17 -21.00
N GLU A 335 -40.43 9.36 -21.94
CA GLU A 335 -41.02 9.29 -23.29
C GLU A 335 -42.43 8.66 -23.27
N ILE A 336 -42.67 7.64 -22.44
CA ILE A 336 -44.02 7.07 -22.26
C ILE A 336 -44.97 8.12 -21.67
N GLU A 337 -44.53 8.91 -20.69
CA GLU A 337 -45.35 9.98 -20.12
C GLU A 337 -45.67 11.08 -21.13
N LYS A 338 -44.70 11.50 -21.95
CA LYS A 338 -44.92 12.51 -23.00
C LYS A 338 -45.95 12.03 -24.02
N ILE A 339 -45.85 10.77 -24.46
CA ILE A 339 -46.80 10.17 -25.42
C ILE A 339 -48.19 10.02 -24.79
N GLY A 340 -48.29 9.81 -23.48
CA GLY A 340 -49.56 9.69 -22.76
C GLY A 340 -50.30 11.01 -22.50
N ARG A 341 -49.63 12.16 -22.59
CA ARG A 341 -50.24 13.49 -22.41
C ARG A 341 -50.73 14.13 -23.72
N LEU A 342 -50.37 13.55 -24.87
CA LEU A 342 -50.83 13.91 -26.22
C LEU A 342 -52.10 13.15 -26.59
#